data_AF-A0A2M8J3C8-F1
#
_entry.id   AF-A0A2M8J3C8-F1
#
_cell.length_a   1.000
_cell.length_b   1.000
_cell.length_c   1.000
_cell.angle_alpha   90.00
_cell.angle_beta   90.00
_cell.angle_gamma   90.00
#
_symmetry.space_group_name_H-M   'P 1'
#
loop_
_entity.id
_entity.type
_entity.pdbx_description
1 polymer ?
#
loop_
_entity_poly.entity_id
_entity_poly.type
_entity_poly.pdbx_seq_one_letter_code
_entity_poly.pdbx_strand_id
1 'polypeptide(L)'
;QPETPRADTRDAVNDALAQALGGGEEVAAEPAGPPLSAGEKESLRVAVSRCWNVGSLSSAALNTTVVVSVAMQQDGRPDTGSIRMLSSSGGDSSSARQAFEAARRAIIRCGGSGFDLPTEKYAHWRDIEMTFNPERMRIR
;
A
#
# COMPACT_ATOMS: atom_id res chain seq x y z
N GLN A 1 35.39 -11.73 -46.45
CA GLN A 1 34.25 -11.38 -45.59
C GLN A 1 34.73 -11.45 -44.15
N PRO A 2 34.90 -10.33 -43.45
CA PRO A 2 34.98 -10.35 -42.00
C PRO A 2 33.60 -10.06 -41.40
N GLU A 3 33.13 -10.99 -40.57
CA GLU A 3 31.96 -10.85 -39.70
C GLU A 3 32.34 -10.08 -38.43
N THR A 4 31.52 -9.11 -38.04
CA THR A 4 31.53 -8.41 -36.74
C THR A 4 30.07 -8.21 -36.29
N PRO A 5 29.78 -7.95 -35.01
CA PRO A 5 30.23 -8.67 -33.81
C PRO A 5 29.01 -9.03 -32.91
N ARG A 6 29.12 -10.12 -32.14
CA ARG A 6 28.06 -10.59 -31.20
C ARG A 6 28.16 -9.93 -29.81
N ALA A 7 28.81 -8.77 -29.70
CA ALA A 7 29.15 -8.12 -28.44
C ALA A 7 28.11 -7.06 -27.98
N ASP A 8 27.50 -6.32 -28.91
CA ASP A 8 26.59 -5.20 -28.58
C ASP A 8 25.30 -5.59 -27.84
N THR A 9 24.81 -6.82 -28.02
CA THR A 9 23.50 -7.21 -27.48
C THR A 9 23.52 -7.43 -25.96
N ARG A 10 24.67 -7.84 -25.39
CA ARG A 10 24.78 -8.09 -23.94
C ARG A 10 24.80 -6.79 -23.13
N ASP A 11 25.47 -5.78 -23.66
CA ASP A 11 25.54 -4.46 -23.01
C ASP A 11 24.19 -3.73 -23.10
N ALA A 12 23.48 -3.85 -24.22
CA ALA A 12 22.13 -3.29 -24.37
C ALA A 12 21.09 -3.93 -23.43
N VAL A 13 21.22 -5.23 -23.15
CA VAL A 13 20.31 -5.93 -22.21
C VAL A 13 20.62 -5.57 -20.75
N ASN A 14 21.89 -5.38 -20.41
CA ASN A 14 22.29 -4.92 -19.07
C ASN A 14 21.84 -3.48 -18.80
N ASP A 15 21.91 -2.60 -19.80
CA ASP A 15 21.44 -1.22 -19.68
C ASP A 15 19.91 -1.15 -19.53
N ALA A 16 19.17 -1.95 -20.31
CA ALA A 16 17.72 -2.07 -20.18
C ALA A 16 17.28 -2.64 -18.82
N LEU A 17 18.05 -3.58 -18.24
CA LEU A 17 17.78 -4.13 -16.92
C LEU A 17 18.10 -3.12 -15.79
N ALA A 18 19.15 -2.31 -15.95
CA ALA A 18 19.47 -1.23 -15.01
C ALA A 18 18.41 -0.13 -15.02
N GLN A 19 17.85 0.21 -16.18
CA GLN A 19 16.75 1.17 -16.29
C GLN A 19 15.42 0.61 -15.75
N ALA A 20 15.17 -0.71 -15.84
CA ALA A 20 14.00 -1.35 -15.24
C ALA A 20 14.08 -1.51 -13.72
N LEU A 21 15.30 -1.58 -13.16
CA LEU A 21 15.53 -1.60 -11.71
C LEU A 21 15.61 -0.18 -11.10
N GLY A 22 15.89 0.85 -11.91
CA GLY A 22 15.97 2.25 -11.49
C GLY A 22 14.76 3.12 -11.85
N GLY A 23 13.79 2.59 -12.61
CA GLY A 23 12.66 3.32 -13.16
C GLY A 23 11.35 3.14 -12.40
N GLY A 24 11.35 3.46 -11.10
CA GLY A 24 10.14 3.97 -10.47
C GLY A 24 10.21 5.48 -10.58
N GLU A 25 9.54 6.07 -11.56
CA GLU A 25 9.39 7.53 -11.66
C GLU A 25 8.55 8.02 -10.46
N GLU A 26 9.21 8.14 -9.32
CA GLU A 26 8.73 8.90 -8.18
C GLU A 26 8.97 10.36 -8.56
N VAL A 27 7.90 11.01 -9.03
CA VAL A 27 7.78 12.46 -9.20
C VAL A 27 8.63 13.12 -8.13
N ALA A 28 9.69 13.83 -8.53
CA ALA A 28 10.70 14.39 -7.64
C ALA A 28 10.03 15.11 -6.46
N ALA A 29 9.86 14.37 -5.36
CA ALA A 29 9.49 14.93 -4.09
C ALA A 29 10.75 15.65 -3.61
N GLU A 30 10.61 16.94 -3.27
CA GLU A 30 11.43 17.62 -2.25
C GLU A 30 11.99 16.58 -1.28
N PRO A 31 13.28 16.62 -0.88
CA PRO A 31 13.92 15.53 -0.13
C PRO A 31 13.08 15.18 1.10
N ALA A 32 12.14 14.28 0.86
CA ALA A 32 11.26 13.71 1.84
C ALA A 32 12.25 12.96 2.69
N GLY A 33 12.28 13.24 3.99
CA GLY A 33 13.32 12.75 4.89
C GLY A 33 13.52 11.23 4.84
N PRO A 34 14.19 10.61 5.80
CA PRO A 34 14.29 9.15 5.80
C PRO A 34 12.90 8.50 5.64
N PRO A 35 12.74 7.45 4.82
CA PRO A 35 11.44 6.82 4.62
C PRO A 35 10.89 6.29 5.95
N LEU A 36 9.60 5.97 5.99
CA LEU A 36 9.03 5.27 7.14
C LEU A 36 9.83 3.98 7.43
N SER A 37 10.29 3.86 8.66
CA SER A 37 10.95 2.67 9.19
C SER A 37 9.99 1.49 9.22
N ALA A 38 10.54 0.28 9.31
CA ALA A 38 9.74 -0.93 9.46
C ALA A 38 8.83 -0.88 10.69
N GLY A 39 9.31 -0.31 11.80
CA GLY A 39 8.53 -0.16 13.04
C GLY A 39 7.33 0.76 12.87
N GLU A 40 7.50 1.90 12.20
CA GLU A 40 6.39 2.85 11.96
C GLU A 40 5.32 2.25 11.03
N LYS A 41 5.73 1.57 9.96
CA LYS A 41 4.80 0.86 9.07
C LYS A 41 4.06 -0.26 9.81
N GLU A 42 4.76 -0.97 10.68
CA GLU A 42 4.17 -2.04 11.49
C GLU A 42 3.18 -1.50 12.53
N SER A 43 3.52 -0.40 13.22
CA SER A 43 2.61 0.27 14.15
C SER A 43 1.33 0.72 13.46
N LEU A 44 1.43 1.30 12.26
CA LEU A 44 0.26 1.65 11.43
C LEU A 44 -0.57 0.42 11.09
N ARG A 45 0.07 -0.67 10.64
CA ARG A 45 -0.59 -1.94 10.32
C ARG A 45 -1.36 -2.50 11.52
N VAL A 46 -0.73 -2.52 12.69
CA VAL A 46 -1.33 -2.99 13.95
C VAL A 46 -2.47 -2.08 14.40
N ALA A 47 -2.31 -0.77 14.28
CA ALA A 47 -3.36 0.17 14.64
C ALA A 47 -4.62 -0.05 13.79
N VAL A 48 -4.47 -0.18 12.48
CA VAL A 48 -5.60 -0.42 11.57
C VAL A 48 -6.22 -1.81 11.77
N SER A 49 -5.39 -2.84 11.96
CA SER A 49 -5.88 -4.21 12.12
C SER A 49 -6.77 -4.39 13.36
N ARG A 50 -6.49 -3.65 14.46
CA ARG A 50 -7.33 -3.64 15.67
C ARG A 50 -8.77 -3.22 15.43
N CYS A 51 -9.01 -2.31 14.47
CA CYS A 51 -10.36 -1.89 14.11
C CYS A 51 -10.99 -2.70 12.98
N TRP A 52 -10.22 -3.58 12.33
CA TRP A 52 -10.73 -4.36 11.21
C TRP A 52 -11.49 -5.59 11.70
N ASN A 53 -12.82 -5.52 11.66
CA ASN A 53 -13.68 -6.62 12.06
C ASN A 53 -13.81 -7.67 10.94
N VAL A 54 -12.81 -8.54 10.82
CA VAL A 54 -12.82 -9.68 9.89
C VAL A 54 -13.91 -10.70 10.21
N GLY A 55 -14.35 -10.82 11.47
CA GLY A 55 -15.39 -11.76 11.89
C GLY A 55 -16.78 -11.46 11.32
N SER A 56 -17.00 -10.23 10.86
CA SER A 56 -18.23 -9.81 10.19
C SER A 56 -18.25 -10.06 8.68
N LEU A 57 -17.14 -10.53 8.11
CA LEU A 57 -17.03 -10.81 6.68
C LEU A 57 -17.64 -12.17 6.33
N SER A 58 -18.26 -12.23 5.15
CA SER A 58 -18.69 -13.50 4.58
C SER A 58 -17.49 -14.40 4.25
N SER A 59 -17.71 -15.72 4.12
CA SER A 59 -16.66 -16.65 3.69
C SER A 59 -16.04 -16.26 2.36
N ALA A 60 -16.82 -15.71 1.42
CA ALA A 60 -16.29 -15.22 0.14
C ALA A 60 -15.40 -13.98 0.32
N ALA A 61 -15.81 -13.02 1.16
CA ALA A 61 -15.01 -11.85 1.49
C ALA A 61 -13.73 -12.19 2.29
N LEU A 62 -13.72 -13.28 3.06
CA LEU A 62 -12.51 -13.76 3.74
C LEU A 62 -11.44 -14.28 2.76
N ASN A 63 -11.83 -14.68 1.55
CA ASN A 63 -10.90 -15.07 0.48
C ASN A 63 -10.55 -13.89 -0.45
N THR A 64 -10.98 -12.67 -0.10
CA THR A 64 -10.76 -11.49 -0.94
C THR A 64 -9.71 -10.59 -0.32
N THR A 65 -8.71 -10.22 -1.13
CA THR A 65 -7.74 -9.19 -0.78
C THR A 65 -8.13 -7.89 -1.48
N VAL A 66 -8.09 -6.77 -0.77
CA VAL A 66 -8.31 -5.43 -1.34
C VAL A 66 -7.14 -4.51 -1.04
N VAL A 67 -6.74 -3.72 -2.03
CA VAL A 67 -5.75 -2.65 -1.87
C VAL A 67 -6.52 -1.33 -1.83
N VAL A 68 -6.27 -0.55 -0.79
CA VAL A 68 -6.98 0.70 -0.50
C VAL A 68 -5.97 1.82 -0.42
N SER A 69 -6.21 2.92 -1.14
CA SER A 69 -5.46 4.16 -0.95
C SER A 69 -6.21 5.10 -0.02
N VAL A 70 -5.48 5.82 0.81
CA VAL A 70 -6.01 6.89 1.66
C VAL A 70 -5.01 8.04 1.69
N ALA A 71 -5.52 9.26 1.56
CA ALA A 71 -4.78 10.47 1.87
C ALA A 71 -4.87 10.73 3.37
N MET A 72 -3.76 11.13 3.96
CA MET A 72 -3.60 11.41 5.38
C MET A 72 -3.38 12.91 5.57
N GLN A 73 -3.89 13.45 6.67
CA GLN A 73 -3.60 14.79 7.14
C GLN A 73 -2.32 14.79 7.97
N GLN A 74 -1.66 15.94 8.09
CA GLN A 74 -0.38 16.07 8.81
C GLN A 74 -0.48 15.73 10.32
N ASP A 75 -1.69 15.72 10.88
CA ASP A 75 -1.97 15.28 12.25
C ASP A 75 -2.16 13.74 12.38
N GLY A 76 -1.88 13.00 11.31
CA GLY A 76 -1.98 11.54 11.27
C GLY A 76 -3.40 11.01 11.08
N ARG A 77 -4.41 11.86 10.86
CA ARG A 77 -5.79 11.44 10.61
C ARG A 77 -6.01 11.12 9.12
N PRO A 78 -6.82 10.10 8.78
CA PRO A 78 -7.21 9.85 7.40
C PRO A 78 -8.20 10.91 6.91
N ASP A 79 -8.02 11.40 5.68
CA ASP A 79 -9.08 12.10 4.97
C ASP A 79 -10.12 11.08 4.49
N THR A 80 -11.27 11.07 5.13
CA THR A 80 -12.34 10.11 4.87
C THR A 80 -12.90 10.16 3.44
N GLY A 81 -12.78 11.30 2.76
CA GLY A 81 -13.24 11.48 1.37
C GLY A 81 -12.27 10.90 0.33
N SER A 82 -11.01 10.72 0.71
CA SER A 82 -9.95 10.22 -0.17
C SER A 82 -9.90 8.69 -0.27
N ILE A 83 -10.56 7.98 0.66
CA ILE A 83 -10.46 6.52 0.78
C ILE A 83 -11.11 5.85 -0.43
N ARG A 84 -10.31 5.14 -1.21
CA ARG A 84 -10.76 4.44 -2.43
C ARG A 84 -10.08 3.09 -2.60
N MET A 85 -10.79 2.15 -3.22
CA MET A 85 -10.23 0.86 -3.60
C MET A 85 -9.40 1.02 -4.87
N LEU A 86 -8.13 0.60 -4.83
CA LEU A 86 -7.24 0.58 -5.98
C LEU A 86 -7.37 -0.73 -6.75
N SER A 87 -7.39 -1.86 -6.04
CA SER A 87 -7.49 -3.18 -6.65
C SER A 87 -8.10 -4.19 -5.68
N SER A 88 -8.56 -5.31 -6.24
CA SER A 88 -9.08 -6.44 -5.48
C SER A 88 -8.76 -7.75 -6.18
N SER A 89 -8.51 -8.81 -5.41
CA SER A 89 -8.23 -10.15 -5.93
C SER A 89 -8.81 -11.26 -5.04
N GLY A 90 -8.95 -12.47 -5.61
CA GLY A 90 -9.41 -13.68 -4.91
C GLY A 90 -10.93 -13.90 -4.94
N GLY A 91 -11.73 -12.86 -4.67
CA GLY A 91 -13.20 -12.95 -4.66
C GLY A 91 -13.90 -12.26 -5.83
N ASP A 92 -15.23 -12.31 -5.80
CA ASP A 92 -16.08 -11.58 -6.75
C ASP A 92 -16.24 -10.09 -6.38
N SER A 93 -16.91 -9.32 -7.26
CA SER A 93 -17.12 -7.89 -7.06
C SER A 93 -17.91 -7.55 -5.78
N SER A 94 -18.81 -8.42 -5.34
CA SER A 94 -19.59 -8.24 -4.12
C SER A 94 -18.71 -8.39 -2.88
N SER A 95 -17.88 -9.44 -2.89
CA SER A 95 -16.91 -9.76 -1.85
C SER A 95 -15.85 -8.66 -1.73
N ALA A 96 -15.37 -8.13 -2.86
CA ALA A 96 -14.46 -6.98 -2.91
C ALA A 96 -15.08 -5.73 -2.28
N ARG A 97 -16.34 -5.40 -2.62
CA ARG A 97 -17.06 -4.26 -2.01
C ARG A 97 -17.21 -4.44 -0.50
N GLN A 98 -17.59 -5.63 -0.04
CA GLN A 98 -17.74 -5.91 1.39
C GLN A 98 -16.40 -5.78 2.14
N ALA A 99 -15.32 -6.34 1.59
CA ALA A 99 -13.97 -6.23 2.15
C ALA A 99 -13.50 -4.77 2.18
N PHE A 100 -13.74 -4.01 1.12
CA PHE A 100 -13.44 -2.57 1.04
C PHE A 100 -14.20 -1.76 2.10
N GLU A 101 -15.50 -1.97 2.27
CA GLU A 101 -16.29 -1.27 3.29
C GLU A 101 -15.83 -1.62 4.72
N ALA A 102 -15.39 -2.86 4.94
CA ALA A 102 -14.78 -3.24 6.22
C ALA A 102 -13.43 -2.53 6.44
N ALA A 103 -12.57 -2.48 5.42
CA ALA A 103 -11.29 -1.79 5.45
C ALA A 103 -11.46 -0.28 5.69
N ARG A 104 -12.34 0.37 4.92
CA ARG A 104 -12.68 1.79 5.06
C ARG A 104 -13.17 2.13 6.48
N ARG A 105 -14.07 1.32 7.04
CA ARG A 105 -14.53 1.51 8.44
C ARG A 105 -13.39 1.35 9.45
N ALA A 106 -12.46 0.42 9.23
CA ALA A 106 -11.32 0.22 10.11
C ALA A 106 -10.39 1.44 10.13
N ILE A 107 -10.06 1.96 8.95
CA ILE A 107 -9.24 3.17 8.78
C ILE A 107 -9.89 4.36 9.49
N ILE A 108 -11.18 4.61 9.24
CA ILE A 108 -11.90 5.75 9.85
C ILE A 108 -11.97 5.61 11.38
N ARG A 109 -12.28 4.40 11.87
CA ARG A 109 -12.46 4.16 13.31
C ARG A 109 -11.14 4.29 14.09
N CYS A 110 -10.07 3.65 13.62
CA CYS A 110 -8.79 3.67 14.32
C CYS A 110 -7.96 4.92 14.00
N GLY A 111 -8.14 5.51 12.82
CA GLY A 111 -7.50 6.76 12.43
C GLY A 111 -8.17 8.02 12.99
N GLY A 112 -9.34 7.89 13.64
CA GLY A 112 -10.09 9.02 14.20
C GLY A 112 -9.35 9.80 15.29
N SER A 113 -8.34 9.20 15.94
CA SER A 113 -7.46 9.89 16.89
C SER A 113 -6.11 10.31 16.29
N GLY A 114 -5.88 10.00 15.02
CA GLY A 114 -4.57 10.08 14.37
C GLY A 114 -3.72 8.83 14.62
N PHE A 115 -2.90 8.46 13.64
CA PHE A 115 -1.87 7.43 13.80
C PHE A 115 -0.54 8.06 14.27
N ASP A 116 0.26 7.27 14.98
CA ASP A 116 1.59 7.66 15.43
C ASP A 116 2.58 7.64 14.26
N LEU A 117 2.54 8.71 13.46
CA LEU A 117 3.38 8.91 12.28
C LEU A 117 4.17 10.22 12.45
N PRO A 118 5.49 10.22 12.24
CA PRO A 118 6.29 11.42 12.42
C PRO A 118 6.01 12.44 11.32
N THR A 119 5.71 13.66 11.72
CA THR A 119 5.34 14.77 10.83
C THR A 119 6.48 15.19 9.90
N GLU A 120 7.73 15.02 10.34
CA GLU A 120 8.93 15.26 9.51
C GLU A 120 9.01 14.36 8.27
N LYS A 121 8.30 13.23 8.27
CA LYS A 121 8.24 12.28 7.14
C LYS A 121 6.92 12.35 6.39
N TYR A 122 6.11 13.40 6.59
CA TYR A 122 4.75 13.49 6.03
C TYR A 122 4.67 13.21 4.53
N ALA A 123 5.66 13.66 3.76
CA ALA A 123 5.71 13.39 2.32
C ALA A 123 5.69 11.89 1.96
N HIS A 124 6.17 11.01 2.85
CA HIS A 124 6.19 9.54 2.70
C HIS A 124 4.89 8.84 3.06
N TRP A 125 3.98 9.52 3.76
CA TRP A 125 2.78 8.89 4.32
C TRP A 125 1.51 9.73 4.15
N ARG A 126 1.59 10.87 3.48
CA ARG A 126 0.43 11.65 3.04
C ARG A 126 -0.49 10.85 2.12
N ASP A 127 0.04 9.90 1.38
CA ASP A 127 -0.70 8.99 0.50
C ASP A 127 -0.23 7.57 0.82
N ILE A 128 -1.10 6.78 1.45
CA ILE A 128 -0.76 5.42 1.89
C ILE A 128 -1.61 4.42 1.11
N GLU A 129 -0.94 3.40 0.60
CA GLU A 129 -1.58 2.20 0.08
C GLU A 129 -1.53 1.07 1.13
N MET A 130 -2.69 0.54 1.46
CA MET A 130 -2.84 -0.52 2.44
C MET A 130 -3.47 -1.75 1.81
N THR A 131 -2.83 -2.90 1.99
CA THR A 131 -3.36 -4.20 1.55
C THR A 131 -4.10 -4.88 2.69
N PHE A 132 -5.40 -5.10 2.52
CA PHE A 132 -6.25 -5.81 3.45
C PHE A 132 -6.43 -7.25 2.97
N ASN A 133 -5.66 -8.15 3.58
CA ASN A 133 -5.72 -9.59 3.34
C ASN A 133 -6.19 -10.30 4.64
N PRO A 134 -7.38 -10.91 4.67
CA PRO A 134 -7.92 -11.55 5.88
C PRO A 134 -7.09 -12.75 6.36
N GLU A 135 -6.41 -13.47 5.46
CA GLU A 135 -5.54 -14.60 5.83
C GLU A 135 -4.29 -14.12 6.58
N ARG A 136 -3.67 -13.04 6.13
CA ARG A 136 -2.45 -12.48 6.75
C ARG A 136 -2.72 -11.68 8.02
N MET A 137 -3.95 -11.23 8.25
CA MET A 137 -4.32 -10.48 9.45
C MET A 137 -4.95 -11.35 10.55
N ARG A 138 -5.29 -12.61 10.25
CA ARG A 138 -5.62 -13.62 11.27
C ARG A 138 -4.34 -14.04 12.00
N ILE A 139 -3.86 -13.20 12.92
CA ILE A 139 -2.93 -13.66 13.95
C ILE A 139 -3.76 -14.48 14.94
N ARG A 140 -3.46 -15.78 15.04
CA ARG A 140 -4.04 -16.70 16.01
C ARG A 140 -3.40 -16.51 17.38
#